data_AF-A0A535NWJ6-F1
#
_entry.id   AF-A0A535NWJ6-F1
#
_cell.length_a   1.000
_cell.length_b   1.000
_cell.length_c   1.000
_cell.angle_alpha   90.00
_cell.angle_beta   90.00
_cell.angle_gamma   90.00
#
_symmetry.space_group_name_H-M   'P 1'
#
loop_
_entity.id
_entity.type
_entity.pdbx_description
1 polymer ?
#
loop_
_entity_poly.entity_id
_entity_poly.type
_entity_poly.pdbx_seq_one_letter_code
_entity_poly.pdbx_strand_id
1 'polypeptide(L)'
;MWSMVGQMTSAVFRHGLPLTDKIAARTALTNFVLHIHPVRVRRSWIRMSYTLCLGGLSFFLFIVLTVTGLYLMFYYVPSINHAYQDMRDLQFVVTFGGLIRNMHRWAAHAMVITVWLHMARVFLTGAYKKPREFNWGIGTVLLLVTLLLSFTGYLLPWDQLSIWAVTVGTNMAKYAP
;
A
#
# COMPACT_ATOMS: atom_id res chain seq x y z
N MET A 1 -28.27 2.36 18.51
CA MET A 1 -26.98 1.64 18.45
C MET A 1 -27.14 0.11 18.48
N TRP A 2 -28.03 -0.45 19.30
CA TRP A 2 -28.30 -1.90 19.36
C TRP A 2 -28.98 -2.52 18.12
N SER A 3 -29.76 -1.76 17.34
CA SER A 3 -30.43 -2.28 16.13
C SER A 3 -29.50 -2.44 14.91
N MET A 4 -28.43 -1.65 14.84
CA MET A 4 -27.50 -1.64 13.70
C MET A 4 -26.59 -2.87 13.72
N VAL A 5 -26.09 -3.24 14.91
CA VAL A 5 -25.25 -4.44 15.11
C VAL A 5 -26.05 -5.72 14.82
N GLY A 6 -27.31 -5.80 15.24
CA GLY A 6 -28.19 -6.95 14.96
C GLY A 6 -28.57 -7.10 13.48
N GLN A 7 -28.68 -5.99 12.73
CA GLN A 7 -28.88 -6.04 11.27
C GLN A 7 -27.63 -6.52 10.54
N MET A 8 -26.43 -6.13 11.01
CA MET A 8 -25.16 -6.57 10.42
C MET A 8 -24.88 -8.06 10.66
N THR A 9 -25.13 -8.58 11.86
CA THR A 9 -24.96 -10.03 12.15
C THR A 9 -25.97 -10.86 11.36
N SER A 10 -27.21 -10.38 11.24
CA SER A 10 -28.24 -11.04 10.44
C SER A 10 -27.93 -11.04 8.95
N ALA A 11 -27.24 -10.03 8.42
CA ALA A 11 -26.83 -9.97 7.01
C ALA A 11 -25.71 -10.97 6.69
N VAL A 12 -24.79 -11.20 7.63
CA VAL A 12 -23.63 -12.11 7.45
C VAL A 12 -24.06 -13.58 7.48
N PHE A 13 -24.94 -13.98 8.40
CA PHE A 13 -25.21 -15.39 8.70
C PHE A 13 -26.52 -15.95 8.12
N ARG A 14 -27.35 -15.16 7.42
CA ARG A 14 -28.69 -15.63 6.95
C ARG A 14 -28.72 -16.48 5.69
N HIS A 15 -27.64 -16.57 4.92
CA HIS A 15 -27.71 -17.10 3.56
C HIS A 15 -26.98 -18.45 3.48
N GLY A 16 -27.72 -19.51 3.16
CA GLY A 16 -27.14 -20.84 2.91
C GLY A 16 -26.13 -20.84 1.76
N LEU A 17 -25.23 -21.82 1.75
CA LEU A 17 -24.19 -21.97 0.72
C LEU A 17 -24.81 -21.84 -0.68
N PRO A 18 -24.28 -20.97 -1.55
CA PRO A 18 -24.89 -20.72 -2.84
C PRO A 18 -24.70 -21.93 -3.76
N LEU A 19 -25.75 -22.72 -3.92
CA LEU A 19 -25.76 -23.92 -4.78
C LEU A 19 -25.79 -23.59 -6.29
N THR A 20 -25.95 -22.30 -6.65
CA THR A 20 -26.08 -21.86 -8.06
C THR A 20 -25.55 -20.45 -8.23
N ASP A 21 -24.92 -20.15 -9.38
CA ASP A 21 -24.26 -18.86 -9.64
C ASP A 21 -25.17 -17.64 -9.49
N LYS A 22 -26.47 -17.77 -9.77
CA LYS A 22 -27.45 -16.68 -9.63
C LYS A 22 -27.69 -16.32 -8.17
N ILE A 23 -27.72 -17.33 -7.29
CA ILE A 23 -27.88 -17.16 -5.84
C ILE A 23 -26.59 -16.60 -5.27
N ALA A 24 -25.42 -17.10 -5.71
CA ALA A 24 -24.12 -16.55 -5.32
C ALA A 24 -24.01 -15.05 -5.64
N ALA A 25 -24.39 -14.63 -6.85
CA ALA A 25 -24.35 -13.23 -7.26
C ALA A 25 -25.31 -12.35 -6.43
N ARG A 26 -26.51 -12.84 -6.12
CA ARG A 26 -27.50 -12.10 -5.31
C ARG A 26 -27.07 -12.01 -3.84
N THR A 27 -26.49 -13.08 -3.30
CA THR A 27 -25.93 -13.12 -1.94
C THR A 27 -24.69 -12.24 -1.83
N ALA A 28 -23.83 -12.18 -2.86
CA ALA A 28 -22.69 -11.25 -2.90
C ALA A 28 -23.11 -9.77 -2.89
N LEU A 29 -24.28 -9.43 -3.44
CA LEU A 29 -24.82 -8.07 -3.39
C LEU A 29 -25.44 -7.70 -2.03
N THR A 30 -25.82 -8.69 -1.22
CA THR A 30 -26.50 -8.49 0.08
C THR A 30 -25.60 -8.72 1.28
N ASN A 31 -24.48 -9.44 1.10
CA ASN A 31 -23.60 -9.86 2.18
C ASN A 31 -22.23 -9.21 2.01
N PHE A 32 -21.84 -8.38 2.98
CA PHE A 32 -20.64 -7.54 2.90
C PHE A 32 -19.36 -8.35 2.69
N VAL A 33 -19.24 -9.56 3.23
CA VAL A 33 -18.02 -10.37 3.01
C VAL A 33 -17.97 -10.93 1.58
N LEU A 34 -19.12 -11.32 1.04
CA LEU A 34 -19.23 -11.88 -0.31
C LEU A 34 -19.20 -10.80 -1.40
N HIS A 35 -19.43 -9.52 -1.07
CA HIS A 35 -19.24 -8.42 -2.02
C HIS A 35 -17.74 -8.19 -2.36
N ILE A 36 -16.84 -8.50 -1.43
CA ILE A 36 -15.39 -8.31 -1.59
C ILE A 36 -14.81 -9.35 -2.56
N HIS A 37 -15.37 -10.57 -2.58
CA HIS A 37 -14.93 -11.64 -3.47
C HIS A 37 -15.89 -11.81 -4.65
N PRO A 38 -15.52 -11.34 -5.86
CA PRO A 38 -16.39 -11.49 -7.02
C PRO A 38 -16.63 -12.97 -7.34
N VAL A 39 -17.91 -13.35 -7.43
CA VAL A 39 -18.38 -14.71 -7.71
C VAL A 39 -17.81 -15.28 -9.02
N ARG A 40 -17.53 -14.42 -10.00
CA ARG A 40 -16.86 -14.81 -11.26
C ARG A 40 -15.83 -13.77 -11.67
N VAL A 41 -14.66 -14.25 -12.05
CA VAL A 41 -13.61 -13.45 -12.69
C VAL A 41 -13.35 -14.01 -14.08
N ARG A 42 -13.43 -13.17 -15.12
CA ARG A 42 -13.10 -13.60 -16.48
C ARG A 42 -11.62 -13.96 -16.56
N ARG A 43 -11.28 -15.16 -17.07
CA ARG A 43 -9.89 -15.66 -17.18
C ARG A 43 -8.92 -14.68 -17.87
N SER A 44 -9.38 -13.87 -18.83
CA SER A 44 -8.55 -12.86 -19.49
C SER A 44 -8.04 -11.76 -18.55
N TRP A 45 -8.76 -11.47 -17.47
CA TRP A 45 -8.39 -10.45 -16.48
C TRP A 45 -7.36 -10.94 -15.47
N ILE A 46 -7.18 -12.25 -15.35
CA ILE A 46 -6.17 -12.88 -14.48
C ILE A 46 -4.86 -13.15 -15.24
N ARG A 47 -4.87 -13.06 -16.58
CA ARG A 47 -3.65 -13.31 -17.38
C ARG A 47 -2.53 -12.37 -16.94
N MET A 48 -1.47 -12.95 -16.40
CA MET A 48 -0.28 -12.24 -15.91
C MET A 48 0.27 -11.27 -16.95
N SER A 49 0.25 -11.65 -18.23
CA SER A 49 0.73 -10.81 -19.33
C SER A 49 -0.08 -9.52 -19.53
N TYR A 50 -1.35 -9.46 -19.11
CA TYR A 50 -2.24 -8.31 -19.35
C TYR A 50 -2.36 -7.37 -18.15
N THR A 51 -2.26 -7.90 -16.93
CA THR A 51 -2.34 -7.10 -15.69
C THR A 51 -0.98 -6.87 -15.03
N LEU A 52 0.05 -7.62 -15.46
CA LEU A 52 1.38 -7.68 -14.84
C LEU A 52 1.33 -7.94 -13.32
N CYS A 53 0.18 -8.36 -12.80
CA CYS A 53 -0.16 -8.41 -11.38
C CYS A 53 0.29 -7.17 -10.58
N LEU A 54 0.31 -5.96 -11.19
CA LEU A 54 0.91 -4.78 -10.56
C LEU A 54 0.25 -4.41 -9.22
N GLY A 55 -1.07 -4.57 -9.11
CA GLY A 55 -1.78 -4.33 -7.84
C GLY A 55 -1.51 -5.39 -6.77
N GLY A 56 -1.28 -6.65 -7.18
CA GLY A 56 -0.88 -7.71 -6.24
C GLY A 56 0.58 -7.56 -5.81
N LEU A 57 1.44 -7.16 -6.73
CA LEU A 57 2.84 -6.89 -6.48
C LEU A 57 3.02 -5.69 -5.53
N SER A 58 2.25 -4.61 -5.71
CA SER A 58 2.30 -3.47 -4.78
C SER A 58 1.86 -3.86 -3.37
N PHE A 59 0.83 -4.70 -3.24
CA PHE A 59 0.40 -5.24 -1.94
C PHE A 59 1.46 -6.13 -1.30
N PHE A 60 2.10 -7.00 -2.08
CA PHE A 60 3.21 -7.82 -1.60
C PHE A 60 4.38 -6.96 -1.09
N LEU A 61 4.78 -5.93 -1.87
CA LEU A 61 5.84 -5.01 -1.47
C LEU A 61 5.48 -4.22 -0.20
N PHE A 62 4.22 -3.85 -0.02
CA PHE A 62 3.75 -3.23 1.21
C PHE A 62 3.94 -4.14 2.44
N ILE A 63 3.67 -5.44 2.32
CA ILE A 63 3.94 -6.41 3.40
C ILE A 63 5.43 -6.48 3.70
N VAL A 64 6.27 -6.60 2.67
CA VAL A 64 7.74 -6.62 2.84
C VAL A 64 8.23 -5.37 3.55
N LEU A 65 7.76 -4.18 3.14
CA LEU A 65 8.09 -2.90 3.78
C LEU A 65 7.62 -2.83 5.23
N THR A 66 6.42 -3.31 5.52
CA THR A 66 5.89 -3.32 6.88
C THR A 66 6.75 -4.20 7.80
N VAL A 67 7.05 -5.42 7.37
CA VAL A 67 7.85 -6.36 8.16
C VAL A 67 9.27 -5.85 8.37
N THR A 68 9.93 -5.39 7.30
CA THR A 68 11.30 -4.85 7.40
C THR A 68 11.34 -3.54 8.17
N GLY A 69 10.34 -2.68 8.02
CA GLY A 69 10.24 -1.41 8.74
C GLY A 69 10.07 -1.62 10.24
N LEU A 70 9.19 -2.54 10.64
CA LEU A 70 9.04 -2.92 12.06
C LEU A 70 10.34 -3.43 12.67
N TYR A 71 11.10 -4.25 11.92
CA TYR A 71 12.42 -4.69 12.38
C TYR A 71 13.38 -3.51 12.60
N LEU A 72 13.47 -2.58 11.63
CA LEU A 72 14.34 -1.41 11.74
C LEU A 72 13.92 -0.47 12.87
N MET A 73 12.63 -0.35 13.17
CA MET A 73 12.11 0.48 14.26
C MET A 73 12.61 0.06 15.64
N PHE A 74 12.98 -1.21 15.86
CA PHE A 74 13.54 -1.65 17.14
C PHE A 74 14.95 -1.11 17.40
N TYR A 75 15.67 -0.71 16.36
CA TYR A 75 17.07 -0.25 16.44
C TYR A 75 17.24 1.23 16.12
N TYR A 76 16.18 1.92 15.68
CA TYR A 76 16.25 3.31 15.25
C TYR A 76 15.63 4.25 16.28
N VAL A 77 16.39 5.24 16.74
CA VAL A 77 15.92 6.32 17.61
C VAL A 77 15.76 7.61 16.77
N PRO A 78 14.56 8.21 16.73
CA PRO A 78 14.31 9.45 15.99
C PRO A 78 14.86 10.67 16.74
N SER A 79 16.18 10.76 16.91
CA SER A 79 16.88 11.87 17.55
C SER A 79 18.02 12.38 16.66
N ILE A 80 18.16 13.69 16.52
CA ILE A 80 19.18 14.33 15.66
C ILE A 80 20.59 13.85 16.00
N ASN A 81 20.88 13.64 17.29
CA ASN A 81 22.21 13.25 17.76
C ASN A 81 22.51 11.76 17.54
N HIS A 82 21.48 10.91 17.39
CA HIS A 82 21.63 9.46 17.32
C HIS A 82 21.30 8.88 15.94
N ALA A 83 20.41 9.50 15.17
CA ALA A 83 19.86 8.92 13.94
C ALA A 83 20.92 8.43 12.94
N TYR A 84 21.98 9.22 12.71
CA TYR A 84 23.07 8.80 11.83
C TYR A 84 23.93 7.67 12.43
N GLN A 85 24.15 7.70 13.74
CA GLN A 85 24.88 6.63 14.44
C GLN A 85 24.09 5.32 14.40
N ASP A 86 22.79 5.35 14.64
CA ASP A 86 21.91 4.17 14.55
C ASP A 86 21.93 3.57 13.13
N MET A 87 22.03 4.41 12.08
CA MET A 87 22.21 3.92 10.70
C MET A 87 23.54 3.18 10.50
N ARG A 88 24.61 3.62 11.18
CA ARG A 88 25.93 2.96 11.15
C ARG A 88 25.87 1.64 11.91
N ASP A 89 25.24 1.62 13.07
CA ASP A 89 25.10 0.41 13.89
C ASP A 89 24.22 -0.63 13.19
N LEU A 90 23.12 -0.22 12.56
CA LEU A 90 22.33 -1.10 11.68
C LEU A 90 23.15 -1.68 10.53
N GLN A 91 24.10 -0.92 9.98
CA GLN A 91 24.91 -1.38 8.85
C GLN A 91 26.00 -2.38 9.27
N PHE A 92 26.62 -2.21 10.44
CA PHE A 92 27.86 -2.91 10.79
C PHE A 92 27.80 -3.73 12.08
N VAL A 93 26.88 -3.44 12.99
CA VAL A 93 26.81 -4.04 14.33
C VAL A 93 25.63 -5.00 14.45
N VAL A 94 24.46 -4.62 13.94
CA VAL A 94 23.23 -5.41 14.04
C VAL A 94 23.28 -6.59 13.07
N THR A 95 23.05 -7.80 13.58
CA THR A 95 22.99 -9.03 12.76
C THR A 95 21.88 -8.90 11.72
N PHE A 96 22.21 -9.11 10.43
CA PHE A 96 21.32 -8.87 9.28
C PHE A 96 20.82 -7.42 9.10
N GLY A 97 21.23 -6.45 9.91
CA GLY A 97 20.73 -5.08 9.84
C GLY A 97 20.97 -4.42 8.47
N GLY A 98 22.18 -4.55 7.92
CA GLY A 98 22.52 -4.03 6.58
C GLY A 98 21.71 -4.71 5.46
N LEU A 99 21.40 -6.00 5.58
CA LEU A 99 20.57 -6.72 4.62
C LEU A 99 19.12 -6.21 4.67
N ILE A 100 18.53 -6.17 5.86
CA ILE A 100 17.13 -5.73 6.06
C ILE A 100 16.96 -4.27 5.65
N ARG A 101 17.91 -3.40 5.97
CA ARG A 101 17.91 -1.99 5.55
C ARG A 101 17.93 -1.85 4.04
N ASN A 102 18.81 -2.59 3.36
CA ASN A 102 18.86 -2.58 1.89
C ASN A 102 17.58 -3.15 1.28
N MET A 103 17.03 -4.22 1.85
CA MET A 103 15.76 -4.80 1.40
C MET A 103 14.62 -3.78 1.55
N HIS A 104 14.52 -3.08 2.69
CA HIS A 104 13.53 -2.03 2.91
C HIS A 104 13.67 -0.90 1.88
N ARG A 105 14.90 -0.42 1.64
CA ARG A 105 15.17 0.65 0.66
C ARG A 105 14.78 0.24 -0.76
N TRP A 106 15.20 -0.94 -1.22
CA TRP A 106 14.89 -1.43 -2.57
C TRP A 106 13.39 -1.74 -2.73
N ALA A 107 12.76 -2.30 -1.70
CA ALA A 107 11.31 -2.53 -1.70
C ALA A 107 10.53 -1.21 -1.77
N ALA A 108 11.02 -0.14 -1.14
CA ALA A 108 10.38 1.19 -1.20
C ALA A 108 10.40 1.75 -2.62
N HIS A 109 11.56 1.71 -3.29
CA HIS A 109 11.68 2.13 -4.69
C HIS A 109 10.81 1.28 -5.62
N ALA A 110 10.83 -0.04 -5.44
CA ALA A 110 9.99 -0.95 -6.21
C ALA A 110 8.50 -0.66 -5.99
N MET A 111 8.07 -0.33 -4.76
CA MET A 111 6.68 -0.02 -4.45
C MET A 111 6.23 1.25 -5.17
N VAL A 112 7.02 2.32 -5.11
CA VAL A 112 6.70 3.58 -5.80
C VAL A 112 6.54 3.35 -7.30
N ILE A 113 7.49 2.64 -7.94
CA ILE A 113 7.44 2.32 -9.37
C ILE A 113 6.20 1.47 -9.69
N THR A 114 5.95 0.43 -8.90
CA THR A 114 4.85 -0.51 -9.14
C THR A 114 3.49 0.17 -8.98
N VAL A 115 3.30 1.01 -7.96
CA VAL A 115 2.06 1.77 -7.77
C VAL A 115 1.86 2.78 -8.90
N TRP A 116 2.91 3.47 -9.33
CA TRP A 116 2.84 4.37 -10.49
C TRP A 116 2.41 3.64 -11.77
N LEU A 117 3.03 2.50 -12.09
CA LEU A 117 2.67 1.68 -13.24
C LEU A 117 1.25 1.11 -13.10
N HIS A 118 0.84 0.71 -11.89
CA HIS A 118 -0.52 0.24 -11.62
C HIS A 118 -1.56 1.34 -11.92
N MET A 119 -1.33 2.56 -11.43
CA MET A 119 -2.21 3.71 -11.66
C MET A 119 -2.27 4.08 -13.14
N ALA A 120 -1.11 4.15 -13.82
CA ALA A 120 -1.04 4.40 -15.26
C ALA A 120 -1.83 3.35 -16.05
N ARG A 121 -1.69 2.06 -15.70
CA ARG A 121 -2.45 0.97 -16.35
C ARG A 121 -3.94 1.10 -16.11
N VAL A 122 -4.40 1.42 -14.89
CA VAL A 122 -5.83 1.61 -14.58
C VAL A 122 -6.41 2.77 -15.39
N PHE A 123 -5.64 3.85 -15.55
CA PHE A 123 -6.01 5.00 -16.37
C PHE A 123 -6.10 4.65 -17.86
N LEU A 124 -5.02 4.09 -18.44
CA LEU A 124 -4.93 3.77 -19.87
C LEU A 124 -5.95 2.70 -20.31
N THR A 125 -6.29 1.76 -19.42
CA THR A 125 -7.32 0.74 -19.70
C THR A 125 -8.75 1.21 -19.42
N GLY A 126 -8.94 2.45 -18.95
CA GLY A 126 -10.26 2.99 -18.63
C GLY A 126 -10.97 2.28 -17.47
N ALA A 127 -10.24 1.54 -16.64
CA ALA A 127 -10.80 0.70 -15.59
C ALA A 127 -11.37 1.49 -14.39
N TYR A 128 -11.13 2.80 -14.35
CA TYR A 128 -11.64 3.72 -13.34
C TYR A 128 -13.10 4.18 -13.59
N LYS A 129 -13.65 3.97 -14.78
CA LYS A 129 -15.00 4.41 -15.16
C LYS A 129 -16.09 3.71 -14.33
N LYS A 130 -17.33 4.23 -14.35
CA LYS A 130 -18.50 3.62 -13.67
C LYS A 130 -18.54 2.09 -13.86
N PRO A 131 -18.82 1.30 -12.80
CA PRO A 131 -19.18 1.71 -11.43
C PRO A 131 -17.99 1.83 -10.45
N ARG A 132 -16.74 1.95 -10.93
CA ARG A 132 -15.52 1.83 -10.09
C ARG A 132 -14.84 3.16 -9.75
N GLU A 133 -15.56 4.27 -9.91
CA GLU A 133 -15.03 5.62 -9.71
C GLU A 133 -14.56 5.86 -8.26
N PHE A 134 -15.27 5.30 -7.29
CA PHE A 134 -14.88 5.36 -5.88
C PHE A 134 -13.53 4.68 -5.60
N ASN A 135 -13.30 3.50 -6.19
CA ASN A 135 -12.04 2.77 -6.04
C ASN A 135 -10.86 3.53 -6.66
N TRP A 136 -11.11 4.27 -7.74
CA TRP A 136 -10.10 5.15 -8.32
C TRP A 136 -9.70 6.26 -7.36
N GLY A 137 -10.68 6.93 -6.72
CA GLY A 137 -10.40 7.93 -5.69
C GLY A 137 -9.54 7.37 -4.54
N ILE A 138 -9.87 6.18 -4.04
CA ILE A 138 -9.05 5.48 -3.03
C ILE A 138 -7.63 5.24 -3.57
N GLY A 139 -7.50 4.74 -4.79
CA GLY A 139 -6.20 4.50 -5.42
C GLY A 139 -5.34 5.76 -5.52
N THR A 140 -5.93 6.90 -5.86
CA THR A 140 -5.24 8.20 -5.89
C THR A 140 -4.76 8.62 -4.50
N VAL A 141 -5.60 8.48 -3.46
CA VAL A 141 -5.18 8.77 -2.08
C VAL A 141 -4.02 7.86 -1.65
N LEU A 142 -4.10 6.57 -1.95
CA LEU A 142 -3.03 5.61 -1.65
C LEU A 142 -1.72 5.93 -2.38
N LEU A 143 -1.78 6.40 -3.62
CA LEU A 143 -0.60 6.89 -4.34
C LEU A 143 0.04 8.07 -3.60
N LEU A 144 -0.75 9.06 -3.20
CA LEU A 144 -0.23 10.24 -2.46
C LEU A 144 0.39 9.84 -1.11
N VAL A 145 -0.27 8.96 -0.35
CA VAL A 145 0.26 8.43 0.91
C VAL A 145 1.56 7.65 0.68
N THR A 146 1.64 6.86 -0.38
CA THR A 146 2.88 6.12 -0.73
C THR A 146 4.04 7.07 -1.04
N LEU A 147 3.79 8.15 -1.79
CA LEU A 147 4.79 9.17 -2.08
C LEU A 147 5.22 9.94 -0.82
N LEU A 148 4.26 10.28 0.05
CA LEU A 148 4.54 10.92 1.33
C LEU A 148 5.42 10.03 2.20
N LEU A 149 5.06 8.76 2.38
CA LEU A 149 5.82 7.80 3.18
C LEU A 149 7.23 7.56 2.60
N SER A 150 7.34 7.48 1.28
CA SER A 150 8.64 7.39 0.60
C SER A 150 9.51 8.62 0.86
N PHE A 151 8.93 9.81 0.82
CA PHE A 151 9.66 11.06 1.09
C PHE A 151 10.06 11.16 2.56
N THR A 152 9.14 10.96 3.50
CA THR A 152 9.47 11.02 4.94
C THR A 152 10.47 9.94 5.32
N GLY A 153 10.33 8.73 4.78
CA GLY A 153 11.27 7.62 4.94
C GLY A 153 12.70 7.96 4.51
N TYR A 154 12.84 8.73 3.43
CA TYR A 154 14.13 9.19 2.92
C TYR A 154 14.86 10.12 3.89
N LEU A 155 14.15 10.81 4.79
CA LEU A 155 14.74 11.77 5.72
C LEU A 155 15.31 11.14 7.01
N LEU A 156 14.86 9.92 7.35
CA LEU A 156 15.22 9.25 8.62
C LEU A 156 16.72 9.00 8.82
N PRO A 157 17.53 8.66 7.78
CA PRO A 157 18.96 8.43 7.96
C PRO A 157 19.75 9.64 8.44
N TRP A 158 19.19 10.85 8.29
CA TRP A 158 19.80 12.13 8.69
C TRP A 158 21.21 12.34 8.14
N ASP A 159 21.44 11.93 6.89
CA ASP A 159 22.68 12.14 6.16
C ASP A 159 22.65 13.47 5.38
N GLN A 160 23.77 13.83 4.74
CA GLN A 160 23.90 15.08 3.99
C GLN A 160 22.81 15.24 2.92
N LEU A 161 22.44 14.14 2.26
CA LEU A 161 21.40 14.15 1.23
C LEU A 161 20.01 14.39 1.81
N SER A 162 19.70 13.77 2.96
CA SER A 162 18.46 14.00 3.71
C SER A 162 18.31 15.48 4.09
N ILE A 163 19.37 16.10 4.61
CA ILE A 163 19.38 17.51 5.01
C ILE A 163 19.13 18.43 3.81
N TRP A 164 19.78 18.16 2.68
CA TRP A 164 19.54 18.91 1.44
C TRP A 164 18.11 18.74 0.92
N ALA A 165 17.53 17.54 1.02
CA ALA A 165 16.15 17.30 0.61
C ALA A 165 15.15 18.10 1.45
N VAL A 166 15.33 18.18 2.78
CA VAL A 166 14.52 19.07 3.65
C VAL A 166 14.71 20.53 3.27
N THR A 167 15.95 20.95 3.04
CA THR A 167 16.26 22.34 2.70
C THR A 167 15.59 22.76 1.40
N VAL A 168 15.69 21.93 0.36
CA VAL A 168 15.02 22.19 -0.92
C VAL A 168 13.50 22.17 -0.76
N GLY A 169 12.95 21.17 -0.07
CA GLY A 169 11.50 21.05 0.14
C GLY A 169 10.90 22.23 0.90
N THR A 170 11.54 22.66 2.00
CA THR A 170 11.10 23.83 2.79
C THR A 170 11.23 25.13 2.00
N ASN A 171 12.27 25.28 1.18
CA ASN A 171 12.39 26.44 0.30
C ASN A 171 11.30 26.47 -0.78
N MET A 172 10.99 25.34 -1.42
CA MET A 172 9.87 25.27 -2.38
C MET A 172 8.54 25.66 -1.74
N ALA A 173 8.28 25.18 -0.51
CA ALA A 173 7.05 25.49 0.21
C ALA A 173 6.89 26.99 0.52
N LYS A 174 7.99 27.73 0.73
CA LYS A 174 7.95 29.19 0.94
C LYS A 174 7.50 29.98 -0.29
N TYR A 175 7.57 29.39 -1.48
CA TYR A 175 7.12 30.02 -2.72
C TYR A 175 5.68 29.66 -3.10
N ALA A 176 4.98 28.86 -2.28
CA ALA A 176 3.55 28.63 -2.48
C ALA A 176 2.77 29.92 -2.18
N PRO A 177 1.84 30.34 -3.05
CA PRO A 177 1.05 31.56 -2.88
C PRO A 177 0.08 31.49 -1.70
#